data_AF-A0A2U3I4R2-F1
#
_entry.id   AF-A0A2U3I4R2-F1
#
_cell.length_a   1.000
_cell.length_b   1.000
_cell.length_c   1.000
_cell.angle_alpha   90.00
_cell.angle_beta   90.00
_cell.angle_gamma   90.00
#
_symmetry.space_group_name_H-M   'P 1'
#
loop_
_entity.id
_entity.type
_entity.pdbx_description
1 polymer ?
#
loop_
_entity_poly.entity_id
_entity_poly.type
_entity_poly.pdbx_seq_one_letter_code
_entity_poly.pdbx_strand_id
1 'polypeptide(L)'
;MPGPYSIRLDAYDEYWLRNFDEIEYIVKAVSGEVIKTGTLDKHGRTDRIFTEAAEELDVLVGTTGGWLVESEDAESSHPTTVTVAEHLLGEDNNHYVNREYEILS
;
A
#
# COMPACT_ATOMS: atom_id res chain seq x y z
N MET A 1 -20.77 -18.85 -5.51
CA MET A 1 -19.80 -18.97 -6.62
C MET A 1 -18.88 -17.77 -6.52
N PRO A 2 -17.62 -17.84 -6.97
CA PRO A 2 -16.80 -16.64 -7.09
C PRO A 2 -17.49 -15.65 -8.05
N GLY A 3 -17.38 -14.36 -7.75
CA GLY A 3 -17.98 -13.29 -8.56
C GLY A 3 -17.48 -13.30 -10.01
N PRO A 4 -18.25 -12.74 -10.95
CA PRO A 4 -17.92 -12.75 -12.39
C PRO A 4 -16.65 -11.96 -12.75
N TYR A 5 -16.19 -11.06 -11.88
CA TYR A 5 -14.99 -10.26 -12.09
C TYR A 5 -13.89 -10.72 -11.15
N SER A 6 -12.65 -10.69 -11.64
CA SER A 6 -11.50 -10.99 -10.78
C SER A 6 -10.27 -10.20 -11.19
N ILE A 7 -9.49 -9.81 -10.18
CA ILE A 7 -8.22 -9.11 -10.35
C ILE A 7 -7.15 -9.74 -9.46
N ARG A 8 -5.90 -9.53 -9.84
CA ARG A 8 -4.72 -9.89 -9.07
C ARG A 8 -3.64 -8.87 -9.36
N LEU A 9 -3.11 -8.24 -8.32
CA LEU A 9 -1.94 -7.37 -8.43
C LEU A 9 -0.66 -8.21 -8.40
N ASP A 10 0.24 -7.92 -9.34
CA ASP A 10 1.62 -8.39 -9.37
C ASP A 10 2.51 -7.20 -8.99
N ALA A 11 3.24 -7.35 -7.89
CA ALA A 11 4.13 -6.33 -7.34
C ALA A 11 5.56 -6.88 -7.20
N TYR A 12 5.91 -7.88 -8.03
CA TYR A 12 7.22 -8.51 -7.98
C TYR A 12 8.32 -7.48 -8.22
N ASP A 13 8.19 -6.63 -9.24
CA ASP A 13 9.24 -5.69 -9.65
C ASP A 13 9.55 -4.64 -8.57
N GLU A 14 8.58 -4.30 -7.73
CA GLU A 14 8.74 -3.37 -6.62
C GLU A 14 9.37 -4.03 -5.38
N TYR A 15 9.09 -5.31 -5.14
CA TYR A 15 9.43 -6.00 -3.89
C TYR A 15 10.41 -7.17 -4.03
N TRP A 16 10.95 -7.48 -5.23
CA TRP A 16 11.77 -8.68 -5.48
C TRP A 16 13.01 -8.84 -4.59
N LEU A 17 13.51 -7.75 -3.99
CA LEU A 17 14.64 -7.76 -3.04
C LEU A 17 14.23 -8.14 -1.61
N ARG A 18 12.93 -8.28 -1.32
CA ARG A 18 12.38 -8.55 0.01
C ARG A 18 11.90 -9.98 0.15
N ASN A 19 11.68 -10.38 1.39
CA ASN A 19 10.91 -11.57 1.69
C ASN A 19 9.41 -11.25 1.50
N PHE A 20 8.74 -11.91 0.55
CA PHE A 20 7.32 -11.66 0.27
C PHE A 20 6.40 -11.99 1.45
N ASP A 21 6.82 -12.88 2.35
CA ASP A 21 6.07 -13.19 3.57
C ASP A 21 6.02 -12.00 4.55
N GLU A 22 6.85 -10.98 4.35
CA GLU A 22 6.90 -9.74 5.16
C GLU A 22 6.20 -8.57 4.46
N ILE A 23 5.69 -8.76 3.24
CA ILE A 23 4.99 -7.73 2.47
C ILE A 23 3.48 -7.97 2.57
N GLU A 24 2.82 -7.08 3.29
CA GLU A 24 1.38 -7.08 3.50
C GLU A 24 0.67 -6.29 2.40
N TYR A 25 -0.58 -6.66 2.14
CA TYR A 25 -1.48 -5.88 1.32
C TYR A 25 -2.86 -5.73 1.95
N ILE A 26 -3.52 -4.61 1.63
CA ILE A 26 -4.89 -4.29 1.99
C ILE A 26 -5.62 -3.89 0.72
N VAL A 27 -6.75 -4.55 0.46
CA VAL A 27 -7.66 -4.23 -0.65
C VAL A 27 -8.86 -3.49 -0.09
N LYS A 28 -9.16 -2.32 -0.65
CA LYS A 28 -10.29 -1.50 -0.24
C LYS A 28 -11.18 -1.21 -1.44
N ALA A 29 -12.49 -1.16 -1.22
CA ALA A 29 -13.40 -0.52 -2.16
C ALA A 29 -13.13 0.99 -2.16
N VAL A 30 -13.55 1.68 -3.24
CA VAL A 30 -13.53 3.16 -3.31
C VAL A 30 -14.30 3.81 -2.14
N SER A 31 -15.27 3.10 -1.56
CA SER A 31 -15.98 3.55 -0.34
C SER A 31 -15.08 3.61 0.92
N GLY A 32 -13.88 3.06 0.85
CA GLY A 32 -12.95 2.89 1.97
C GLY A 32 -13.15 1.59 2.75
N GLU A 33 -14.15 0.76 2.40
CA GLU A 33 -14.37 -0.55 3.03
C GLU A 33 -13.23 -1.52 2.73
N VAL A 34 -12.68 -2.17 3.77
CA VAL A 34 -11.65 -3.20 3.60
C VAL A 34 -12.31 -4.50 3.15
N ILE A 35 -11.98 -4.95 1.95
CA ILE A 35 -12.50 -6.18 1.35
C ILE A 35 -11.64 -7.37 1.74
N LYS A 36 -10.31 -7.19 1.73
CA LYS A 36 -9.35 -8.26 1.96
C LYS A 36 -8.02 -7.73 2.47
N THR A 37 -7.35 -8.53 3.28
CA THR A 37 -5.95 -8.35 3.67
C THR A 37 -5.18 -9.64 3.48
N GLY A 38 -3.85 -9.56 3.36
CA GLY A 38 -2.99 -10.73 3.26
C GLY A 38 -1.53 -10.35 3.06
N THR A 39 -0.71 -11.34 2.70
CA THR A 39 0.69 -11.16 2.29
C THR A 39 0.90 -11.59 0.84
N LEU A 40 1.92 -11.06 0.18
CA LEU A 40 2.25 -11.47 -1.18
C LEU A 40 2.63 -12.95 -1.23
N ASP A 41 2.25 -13.64 -2.30
CA ASP A 41 2.68 -15.02 -2.54
C ASP A 41 4.17 -15.08 -2.90
N LYS A 42 4.72 -16.29 -3.02
CA LYS A 42 6.13 -16.54 -3.42
C LYS A 42 6.56 -15.94 -4.76
N HIS A 43 5.62 -15.37 -5.53
CA HIS A 43 5.88 -14.70 -6.79
C HIS A 43 5.60 -13.18 -6.72
N GLY A 44 5.44 -12.60 -5.53
CA GLY A 44 5.23 -11.16 -5.38
C GLY A 44 3.81 -10.72 -5.71
N ARG A 45 2.82 -11.62 -5.62
CA ARG A 45 1.45 -11.33 -6.06
C ARG A 45 0.45 -11.46 -4.93
N THR A 46 -0.54 -10.60 -4.94
CA THR A 46 -1.74 -10.73 -4.10
C THR A 46 -2.49 -12.03 -4.39
N ASP A 47 -3.40 -12.42 -3.49
CA ASP A 47 -4.40 -13.42 -3.85
C ASP A 47 -5.33 -12.89 -4.95
N ARG A 48 -5.98 -13.81 -5.67
CA ARG A 48 -7.04 -13.41 -6.59
C ARG A 48 -8.24 -12.87 -5.81
N ILE A 49 -8.64 -11.65 -6.12
CA ILE A 49 -9.81 -10.97 -5.57
C ILE A 49 -10.95 -11.15 -6.56
N PHE A 50 -12.15 -11.42 -6.06
CA PHE A 50 -13.36 -11.59 -6.87
C PHE A 50 -14.40 -10.56 -6.44
N THR A 51 -15.08 -9.97 -7.41
CA THR A 51 -16.13 -8.97 -7.18
C THR A 51 -17.38 -9.32 -7.97
N GLU A 52 -18.54 -8.90 -7.47
CA GLU A 52 -19.84 -9.13 -8.13
C GLU A 52 -20.06 -8.16 -9.30
N ALA A 53 -19.45 -6.98 -9.24
CA ALA A 53 -19.50 -5.95 -10.28
C ALA A 53 -18.10 -5.56 -10.75
N ALA A 54 -18.01 -4.98 -11.95
CA ALA A 54 -16.80 -4.30 -12.40
C ALA A 54 -16.66 -3.01 -11.60
N GLU A 55 -15.76 -3.01 -10.63
CA GLU A 55 -15.51 -1.89 -9.73
C GLU A 55 -14.00 -1.65 -9.57
N GLU A 56 -13.67 -0.42 -9.24
CA GLU A 56 -12.30 -0.01 -8.93
C GLU A 56 -11.99 -0.35 -7.47
N LEU A 57 -10.75 -0.78 -7.22
CA LEU A 57 -10.28 -1.20 -5.91
C LEU A 57 -8.92 -0.56 -5.63
N ASP A 58 -8.76 -0.03 -4.43
CA ASP A 58 -7.47 0.41 -3.93
C ASP A 58 -6.71 -0.80 -3.37
N VAL A 59 -5.49 -1.02 -3.86
CA VAL A 59 -4.59 -2.04 -3.29
C VAL A 59 -3.39 -1.35 -2.69
N LEU A 60 -3.35 -1.31 -1.37
CA LEU A 60 -2.23 -0.80 -0.60
C LEU A 60 -1.27 -1.96 -0.35
N VAL A 61 0.01 -1.78 -0.64
CA VAL A 61 1.06 -2.80 -0.44
C VAL A 61 2.22 -2.19 0.32
N GLY A 62 2.73 -2.87 1.34
CA GLY A 62 3.81 -2.34 2.17
C GLY A 62 4.45 -3.40 3.06
N THR A 63 5.60 -3.07 3.66
CA THR A 63 6.24 -3.93 4.65
C THR A 63 5.44 -3.97 5.95
N THR A 64 5.43 -5.15 6.59
CA THR A 64 4.79 -5.35 7.89
C THR A 64 5.31 -4.32 8.90
N GLY A 65 4.40 -3.58 9.53
CA GLY A 65 4.74 -2.56 10.53
C GLY A 65 5.33 -1.25 9.98
N GLY A 66 5.41 -1.08 8.65
CA GLY A 66 5.90 0.13 7.98
C GLY A 66 4.83 1.16 7.63
N TRP A 67 3.57 0.94 8.00
CA TRP A 67 2.45 1.83 7.67
C TRP A 67 2.57 3.16 8.44
N LEU A 68 3.14 4.17 7.79
CA LEU A 68 3.14 5.55 8.28
C LEU A 68 1.86 6.25 7.80
N VAL A 69 1.08 6.77 8.74
CA VAL A 69 -0.07 7.62 8.44
C VAL A 69 0.37 9.07 8.67
N GLU A 70 0.66 9.79 7.58
CA GLU A 70 0.79 11.25 7.65
C GLU A 70 -0.61 11.87 7.49
N SER A 71 -1.00 12.68 8.49
CA SER A 71 -2.19 13.52 8.43
C SER A 71 -1.71 14.95 8.28
N GLU A 72 -2.04 15.62 7.17
CA GLU A 72 -1.81 17.06 7.03
C GLU A 72 -2.87 17.80 7.87
N ASP A 73 -2.60 17.95 9.17
CA ASP A 73 -3.35 18.91 9.99
C ASP A 73 -2.96 20.32 9.54
N ALA A 74 -3.94 21.01 8.96
CA ALA A 74 -3.83 22.40 8.56
C ALA A 74 -3.57 23.31 9.80
N GLU A 75 -2.44 24.02 9.75
CA GLU A 75 -2.17 25.31 10.41
C GLU A 75 -2.10 25.35 11.96
N SER A 76 -0.89 25.29 12.56
CA SER A 76 -0.37 26.35 13.47
C SER A 76 1.06 26.10 14.00
N SER A 77 1.97 26.97 13.57
CA SER A 77 3.25 27.46 14.11
C SER A 77 3.93 26.84 15.36
N HIS A 78 5.14 26.29 15.14
CA HIS A 78 6.34 26.09 16.00
C HIS A 78 6.74 24.63 16.34
N PRO A 79 8.06 24.35 16.32
CA PRO A 79 8.60 23.06 15.90
C PRO A 79 8.60 22.05 17.05
N THR A 80 7.95 20.91 16.84
CA THR A 80 8.21 19.75 17.69
C THR A 80 9.47 19.08 17.16
N THR A 81 10.58 19.27 17.87
CA THR A 81 11.79 18.49 17.67
C THR A 81 11.46 17.02 17.86
N VAL A 82 11.29 16.30 16.76
CA VAL A 82 11.25 14.85 16.76
C VAL A 82 12.63 14.40 17.24
N THR A 83 12.68 13.83 18.44
CA THR A 83 13.90 13.21 18.95
C THR A 83 14.12 11.97 18.10
N VAL A 84 14.92 12.14 17.05
CA VAL A 84 15.46 11.06 16.23
C VAL A 84 16.28 10.22 17.20
N ALA A 85 15.72 9.11 17.68
CA ALA A 85 16.55 8.05 18.21
C ALA A 85 17.39 7.54 17.03
N GLU A 86 18.63 8.02 16.98
CA GLU A 86 19.71 7.76 16.03
C GLU A 86 20.10 6.26 15.96
N HIS A 87 19.17 5.34 15.69
CA HIS A 87 19.52 3.92 15.64
C HIS A 87 18.91 3.08 14.54
N LEU A 88 18.31 3.64 13.49
CA LEU A 88 18.04 2.86 12.27
C LEU A 88 18.28 3.68 11.00
N LEU A 89 19.46 4.32 10.93
CA LEU A 89 20.07 4.66 9.65
C LEU A 89 20.50 3.36 8.95
N GLY A 90 19.53 2.70 8.34
CA GLY A 90 19.74 1.86 7.17
C GLY A 90 18.93 2.51 6.06
N GLU A 91 19.63 3.18 5.14
CA GLU A 91 19.04 3.82 3.97
C GLU A 91 18.10 2.86 3.25
N ASP A 92 16.80 3.13 3.29
CA ASP A 92 15.88 2.50 2.35
C ASP A 92 14.94 3.56 1.79
N ASN A 93 15.39 4.09 0.66
CA ASN A 93 14.87 5.24 -0.03
C ASN A 93 13.78 4.84 -1.04
N ASN A 94 12.86 3.95 -0.63
CA ASN A 94 11.78 3.45 -1.49
C ASN A 94 10.41 3.79 -0.88
N HIS A 95 10.13 5.09 -0.76
CA HIS A 95 8.77 5.58 -0.56
C HIS A 95 8.18 5.91 -1.94
N TYR A 96 7.50 4.95 -2.57
CA TYR A 96 6.77 5.21 -3.81
C TYR A 96 5.33 5.60 -3.48
N VAL A 97 5.05 6.90 -3.56
CA VAL A 97 3.68 7.44 -3.57
C VAL A 97 3.29 7.61 -5.03
N ASN A 98 2.35 6.80 -5.52
CA ASN A 98 1.71 7.05 -6.81
C ASN A 98 0.88 8.34 -6.68
N ARG A 99 1.46 9.47 -7.08
CA ARG A 99 0.68 10.68 -7.39
C ARG A 99 0.27 10.59 -8.86
N GLU A 100 -0.97 10.19 -9.11
CA GLU A 100 -1.59 10.43 -10.39
C GLU A 100 -1.68 11.94 -10.61
N TYR A 101 -1.06 12.44 -11.68
CA TYR A 101 -1.27 13.79 -12.17
C TYR A 101 -2.46 13.76 -13.12
N GLU A 102 -3.61 14.28 -12.68
CA GLU A 102 -4.61 14.81 -13.63
C GLU A 102 -3.97 15.98 -14.38
N ILE A 103 -3.73 15.80 -15.68
CA ILE A 103 -3.44 16.92 -16.57
C ILE A 103 -4.77 17.34 -17.21
N LEU A 104 -5.40 18.34 -16.62
CA LEU A 104 -6.44 19.13 -17.29
C LEU A 104 -5.77 20.06 -18.31
N SER A 105 -6.05 19.85 -19.60
CA SER A 105 -6.54 20.88 -20.55
C SER A 105 -6.77 20.29 -21.94
#